data_AF-A0A815VVS5-F1
#
_entry.id   AF-A0A815VVS5-F1
#
_cell.length_a   1.000
_cell.length_b   1.000
_cell.length_c   1.000
_cell.angle_alpha   90.00
_cell.angle_beta   90.00
_cell.angle_gamma   90.00
#
_symmetry.space_group_name_H-M   'P 1'
#
loop_
_entity.id
_entity.type
_entity.pdbx_description
1 polymer ?
#
loop_
_entity_poly.entity_id
_entity_poly.type
_entity_poly.pdbx_seq_one_letter_code
_entity_poly.pdbx_strand_id
1 'polypeptide(L)'
;MVNIRGLYLTLFPYGMGGVENECRQVRVTYAKHIRYFLSYHDYRFEMNTSFMPHFTSQSVEINQLTSAEIKLALNQIEFNSYDYESNPRLATLIKQLKTVSGSIMGSNQSRSNYRIELHSQIFIFGLPNIFITINPCDLHYPLAMKFTGVDLNIDDLLLNQMPKSHECAAIVARHPVTIARFFNRLISTVLSTLVGYNINKYESHPDGSELGKIDAYYGTVEESGRGALHLYKLLWLADNKHPHELRASITNEIFRENLIRYLEGIIKEDLSCFENENIALDPTTIEKQNHTLLSKCSPILCSNDVNFDREKRAAICILAAQNQIHHHTSTCYKYHKGSSTDNMSCLLRYPKELHDTTTINTETGEILMRRAHPMMNNFNEWFLLAC
;
A
#
# COMPACT_ATOMS: atom_id res chain seq x y z
N MET A 1 -7.91 -18.70 31.63
CA MET A 1 -6.87 -18.54 30.59
C MET A 1 -7.00 -19.73 29.65
N VAL A 2 -7.33 -19.53 28.37
CA VAL A 2 -7.43 -20.65 27.43
C VAL A 2 -6.04 -21.11 27.06
N ASN A 3 -5.79 -22.42 27.19
CA ASN A 3 -4.52 -23.02 26.89
C ASN A 3 -4.27 -23.01 25.37
N ILE A 4 -3.54 -22.00 24.88
CA ILE A 4 -3.12 -21.85 23.48
C ILE A 4 -2.48 -23.14 22.93
N ARG A 5 -1.83 -23.94 23.79
CA ARG A 5 -1.09 -25.13 23.39
C ARG A 5 -2.01 -26.25 22.91
N GLY A 6 -3.24 -26.32 23.42
CA GLY A 6 -4.24 -27.29 22.97
C GLY A 6 -4.90 -26.93 21.63
N LEU A 7 -4.82 -25.66 21.22
CA LEU A 7 -5.40 -25.18 19.96
C LEU A 7 -4.50 -25.44 18.74
N TYR A 8 -3.19 -25.64 18.96
CA TYR A 8 -2.20 -25.80 17.91
C TYR A 8 -1.34 -27.04 18.12
N LEU A 9 -1.96 -28.22 18.12
CA LEU A 9 -1.30 -29.52 18.33
C LEU A 9 -0.14 -29.77 17.36
N THR A 10 -0.20 -29.24 16.14
CA THR A 10 0.88 -29.35 15.14
C THR A 10 2.05 -28.40 15.40
N LEU A 11 1.84 -27.29 16.12
CA LEU A 11 2.89 -26.32 16.46
C LEU A 11 3.51 -26.56 17.84
N PHE A 12 2.72 -27.14 18.76
CA PHE A 12 3.13 -27.48 20.13
C PHE A 12 2.80 -28.95 20.43
N PRO A 13 3.46 -29.92 19.76
CA PRO A 13 3.13 -31.35 19.87
C PRO A 13 3.28 -31.90 21.29
N TYR A 14 4.14 -31.29 22.11
CA TYR A 14 4.35 -31.68 23.50
C TYR A 14 3.58 -30.80 24.50
N GLY A 15 2.71 -29.90 24.03
CA GLY A 15 2.00 -28.96 24.90
C GLY A 15 2.94 -28.05 25.70
N MET A 16 4.13 -27.73 25.18
CA MET A 16 5.14 -26.90 25.83
C MET A 16 5.57 -25.74 24.93
N GLY A 17 6.17 -24.70 25.52
CA GLY A 17 6.78 -23.60 24.77
C GLY A 17 5.82 -22.49 24.33
N GLY A 18 4.51 -22.62 24.52
CA GLY A 18 3.50 -21.60 24.21
C GLY A 18 3.66 -20.28 24.98
N VAL A 19 2.86 -19.26 24.63
CA VAL A 19 2.95 -17.93 25.27
C VAL A 19 2.68 -18.01 26.77
N GLU A 20 1.70 -18.83 27.15
CA GLU A 20 1.28 -19.15 28.51
C GLU A 20 2.23 -20.12 29.25
N ASN A 21 3.53 -20.16 28.91
CA ASN A 21 4.46 -21.07 29.59
C ASN A 21 4.86 -20.56 30.98
N GLU A 22 4.12 -21.01 31.99
CA GLU A 22 4.37 -20.74 33.42
C GLU A 22 5.75 -21.21 33.88
N CYS A 23 6.33 -22.24 33.25
CA CYS A 23 7.66 -22.75 33.60
C CYS A 23 8.82 -21.89 33.04
N ARG A 24 8.53 -20.75 32.38
CA ARG A 24 9.56 -19.91 31.78
C ARG A 24 10.27 -19.06 32.85
N GLN A 25 11.58 -19.22 32.96
CA GLN A 25 12.41 -18.45 33.92
C GLN A 25 12.48 -16.94 33.60
N VAL A 26 12.45 -16.57 32.31
CA VAL A 26 12.53 -15.17 31.86
C VAL A 26 11.19 -14.72 31.33
N ARG A 27 10.65 -13.62 31.87
CA ARG A 27 9.40 -13.04 31.38
C ARG A 27 9.62 -12.46 29.98
N VAL A 28 8.86 -12.96 29.01
CA VAL A 28 8.84 -12.46 27.62
C VAL A 28 7.45 -11.89 27.36
N THR A 29 7.38 -10.68 26.79
CA THR A 29 6.09 -10.08 26.44
C THR A 29 5.40 -10.90 25.36
N TYR A 30 4.07 -10.90 25.35
CA TYR A 30 3.27 -11.58 24.33
C TYR A 30 3.76 -11.25 22.91
N ALA A 31 3.92 -9.96 22.61
CA ALA A 31 4.40 -9.48 21.31
C ALA A 31 5.80 -10.01 20.95
N LYS A 32 6.75 -10.00 21.90
CA LYS A 32 8.11 -10.52 21.66
C LYS A 32 8.09 -12.03 21.40
N HIS A 33 7.18 -12.76 22.05
CA HIS A 33 7.05 -14.19 21.88
C HIS A 33 6.41 -14.57 20.53
N ILE A 34 5.37 -13.85 20.10
CA ILE A 34 4.80 -14.02 18.76
C ILE A 34 5.83 -13.70 17.67
N ARG A 35 6.60 -12.61 17.81
CA ARG A 35 7.69 -12.29 16.87
C ARG A 35 8.72 -13.41 16.76
N TYR A 36 9.05 -14.04 17.89
CA TYR A 36 9.96 -15.19 17.91
C TYR A 36 9.37 -16.37 17.14
N PHE A 37 8.10 -16.73 17.39
CA PHE A 37 7.45 -17.82 16.66
C PHE A 37 7.37 -17.56 15.16
N LEU A 38 6.96 -16.36 14.75
CA LEU A 38 6.90 -15.99 13.35
C LEU A 38 8.29 -15.89 12.68
N SER A 39 9.37 -15.85 13.46
CA SER A 39 10.75 -15.88 12.95
C SER A 39 11.45 -17.22 13.19
N TYR A 40 10.69 -18.27 13.53
CA TYR A 40 11.26 -19.57 13.84
C TYR A 40 11.87 -20.20 12.58
N HIS A 41 13.00 -20.89 12.74
CA HIS A 41 13.88 -21.28 11.63
C HIS A 41 13.24 -22.13 10.52
N ASP A 42 12.20 -22.90 10.83
CA ASP A 42 11.50 -23.79 9.90
C ASP A 42 10.21 -23.17 9.32
N TYR A 43 9.93 -21.91 9.64
CA TYR A 43 8.76 -21.13 9.19
C TYR A 43 7.39 -21.74 9.55
N ARG A 44 7.33 -22.78 10.39
CA ARG A 44 6.09 -23.53 10.64
C ARG A 44 4.96 -22.70 11.25
N PHE A 45 5.31 -21.69 12.06
CA PHE A 45 4.33 -20.81 12.71
C PHE A 45 3.78 -19.77 11.73
N GLU A 46 4.65 -19.23 10.87
CA GLU A 46 4.28 -18.31 9.80
C GLU A 46 3.37 -18.96 8.75
N MET A 47 3.62 -20.23 8.44
CA MET A 47 2.90 -20.99 7.42
C MET A 47 1.62 -21.65 7.92
N ASN A 48 1.37 -21.64 9.23
CA ASN A 48 0.20 -22.27 9.81
C ASN A 48 -1.03 -21.37 9.65
N THR A 49 -1.98 -21.80 8.83
CA THR A 49 -3.21 -21.06 8.52
C THR A 49 -4.08 -20.72 9.73
N SER A 50 -3.93 -21.46 10.84
CA SER A 50 -4.71 -21.26 12.06
C SER A 50 -3.98 -20.40 13.10
N PHE A 51 -2.67 -20.19 12.96
CA PHE A 51 -1.83 -19.48 13.92
C PHE A 51 -2.04 -17.97 13.82
N MET A 52 -3.15 -17.51 14.40
CA MET A 52 -3.55 -16.10 14.44
C MET A 52 -3.36 -15.54 15.85
N PRO A 53 -2.42 -14.61 16.08
CA PRO A 53 -2.11 -14.11 17.43
C PRO A 53 -3.29 -13.35 18.08
N HIS A 54 -4.27 -12.87 17.32
CA HIS A 54 -5.36 -12.04 17.85
C HIS A 54 -6.45 -12.80 18.63
N PHE A 55 -6.49 -14.13 18.59
CA PHE A 55 -7.58 -14.92 19.20
C PHE A 55 -7.43 -15.22 20.70
N THR A 56 -6.36 -14.74 21.32
CA THR A 56 -5.89 -15.32 22.59
C THR A 56 -6.47 -14.69 23.85
N SER A 57 -7.10 -13.52 23.78
CA SER A 57 -7.55 -12.80 25.00
C SER A 57 -9.01 -13.03 25.42
N GLN A 58 -9.88 -13.67 24.62
CA GLN A 58 -11.32 -13.74 24.94
C GLN A 58 -11.99 -15.11 24.83
N SER A 59 -11.24 -16.19 24.62
CA SER A 59 -11.79 -17.54 24.39
C SER A 59 -12.39 -18.24 25.63
N VAL A 60 -12.38 -17.61 26.81
CA VAL A 60 -12.93 -18.22 28.04
C VAL A 60 -14.47 -18.24 28.03
N GLU A 61 -15.12 -17.23 27.42
CA GLU A 61 -16.59 -17.15 27.38
C GLU A 61 -17.19 -17.77 26.10
N ILE A 62 -16.44 -17.84 24.99
CA ILE A 62 -16.86 -18.54 23.76
C ILE A 62 -17.07 -20.03 24.02
N ASN A 63 -16.28 -20.63 24.92
CA ASN A 63 -16.39 -22.05 25.29
C ASN A 63 -17.66 -22.40 26.09
N GLN A 64 -18.44 -21.41 26.53
CA GLN A 64 -19.71 -21.63 27.26
C GLN A 64 -20.94 -21.54 26.35
N LEU A 65 -20.75 -21.21 25.06
CA LEU A 65 -21.83 -21.04 24.11
C LEU A 65 -22.26 -22.38 23.50
N THR A 66 -23.56 -22.57 23.40
CA THR A 66 -24.12 -23.69 22.64
C THR A 66 -24.08 -23.40 21.14
N SER A 67 -24.04 -24.46 20.33
CA SER A 67 -24.10 -24.34 18.85
C SER A 67 -25.39 -23.65 18.36
N ALA A 68 -26.48 -23.73 19.13
CA ALA A 68 -27.73 -23.05 18.84
C ALA A 68 -27.63 -21.53 19.02
N GLU A 69 -26.99 -21.07 20.11
CA GLU A 69 -26.77 -19.65 20.38
C GLU A 69 -25.84 -19.01 19.34
N ILE A 70 -24.82 -19.74 18.87
CA ILE A 70 -23.94 -19.29 17.79
C ILE A 70 -24.72 -19.13 16.47
N LYS A 71 -25.58 -20.09 16.12
CA LYS A 71 -26.42 -20.00 14.90
C LYS A 71 -27.40 -18.84 14.97
N LEU A 72 -28.01 -18.59 16.13
CA LEU A 72 -28.87 -17.44 16.35
C LEU A 72 -28.11 -16.12 16.19
N ALA A 73 -26.92 -16.01 16.78
CA ALA A 73 -26.05 -14.84 16.64
C ALA A 73 -25.70 -14.57 15.17
N LEU A 74 -25.31 -15.60 14.44
CA LEU A 74 -24.95 -15.49 13.02
C LEU A 74 -26.12 -15.02 12.17
N ASN A 75 -27.31 -15.60 12.35
CA ASN A 75 -28.51 -15.16 11.64
C ASN A 75 -28.88 -13.71 11.95
N GLN A 76 -28.81 -13.29 13.23
CA GLN A 76 -29.10 -11.89 13.59
C GLN A 76 -28.10 -10.90 12.99
N ILE A 77 -26.81 -11.28 12.91
CA ILE A 77 -25.77 -10.47 12.27
C ILE A 77 -25.98 -10.41 10.75
N GLU A 78 -26.30 -11.53 10.12
CA GLU A 78 -26.49 -11.64 8.66
C GLU A 78 -27.72 -10.83 8.18
N PHE A 79 -28.83 -10.90 8.92
CA PHE A 79 -30.07 -10.21 8.58
C PHE A 79 -30.25 -8.85 9.27
N ASN A 80 -29.23 -8.39 10.01
CA ASN A 80 -29.26 -7.14 10.78
C ASN A 80 -30.48 -7.03 11.74
N SER A 81 -31.01 -8.17 12.19
CA SER A 81 -32.21 -8.30 13.02
C SER A 81 -31.80 -8.47 14.48
N TYR A 82 -31.48 -7.35 15.12
CA TYR A 82 -31.04 -7.37 16.51
C TYR A 82 -32.23 -7.35 17.47
N ASP A 83 -32.54 -8.50 18.05
CA ASP A 83 -33.42 -8.59 19.20
C ASP A 83 -32.57 -8.71 20.47
N TYR A 84 -32.16 -7.56 21.00
CA TYR A 84 -31.34 -7.49 22.21
C TYR A 84 -32.15 -7.74 23.50
N GLU A 85 -33.48 -7.67 23.45
CA GLU A 85 -34.35 -7.79 24.63
C GLU A 85 -34.67 -9.24 24.98
N SER A 86 -34.77 -10.13 23.99
CA SER A 86 -35.13 -11.54 24.23
C SER A 86 -33.99 -12.42 24.76
N ASN A 87 -32.73 -12.01 24.59
CA ASN A 87 -31.58 -12.79 25.06
C ASN A 87 -30.37 -11.93 25.48
N PRO A 88 -30.23 -11.59 26.79
CA PRO A 88 -29.14 -10.76 27.28
C PRO A 88 -27.75 -11.41 27.15
N ARG A 89 -27.68 -12.75 27.11
CA ARG A 89 -26.41 -13.46 26.86
C ARG A 89 -25.97 -13.30 25.41
N LEU A 90 -26.92 -13.39 24.47
CA LEU A 90 -26.67 -13.15 23.04
C LEU A 90 -26.26 -11.70 22.77
N ALA A 91 -26.90 -10.74 23.42
CA ALA A 91 -26.52 -9.32 23.35
C ALA A 91 -25.07 -9.10 23.84
N THR A 92 -24.71 -9.73 24.95
CA THR A 92 -23.34 -9.69 25.51
C THR A 92 -22.34 -10.31 24.54
N LEU A 93 -22.67 -11.47 23.96
CA LEU A 93 -21.85 -12.13 22.95
C LEU A 93 -21.61 -11.25 21.72
N ILE A 94 -22.67 -10.66 21.13
CA ILE A 94 -22.54 -9.79 19.95
C ILE A 94 -21.68 -8.57 20.29
N LYS A 95 -21.82 -8.00 21.49
CA LYS A 95 -20.97 -6.89 21.96
C LYS A 95 -19.50 -7.29 22.03
N GLN A 96 -19.20 -8.44 22.63
CA GLN A 96 -17.83 -8.97 22.72
C GLN A 96 -17.26 -9.30 21.35
N LEU A 97 -18.03 -9.94 20.48
CA LEU A 97 -17.64 -10.21 19.10
C LEU A 97 -17.33 -8.92 18.36
N LYS A 98 -18.13 -7.85 18.51
CA LYS A 98 -17.82 -6.54 17.94
C LYS A 98 -16.50 -6.01 18.50
N THR A 99 -16.29 -6.03 19.82
CA THR A 99 -15.04 -5.60 20.46
C THR A 99 -13.82 -6.36 19.94
N VAL A 100 -13.88 -7.70 19.84
CA VAL A 100 -12.79 -8.54 19.30
C VAL A 100 -12.59 -8.27 17.83
N SER A 101 -13.68 -8.19 17.06
CA SER A 101 -13.64 -7.94 15.62
C SER A 101 -12.92 -6.65 15.30
N GLY A 102 -13.01 -5.62 16.16
CA GLY A 102 -12.27 -4.37 15.98
C GLY A 102 -10.75 -4.55 15.93
N SER A 103 -10.22 -5.61 16.56
CA SER A 103 -8.79 -5.98 16.52
C SER A 103 -8.45 -6.90 15.34
N ILE A 104 -9.44 -7.41 14.62
CA ILE A 104 -9.27 -8.25 13.43
C ILE A 104 -9.23 -7.33 12.21
N MET A 105 -8.07 -7.26 11.57
CA MET A 105 -7.86 -6.52 10.33
C MET A 105 -8.87 -6.98 9.26
N GLY A 106 -9.48 -6.03 8.55
CA GLY A 106 -10.44 -6.30 7.48
C GLY A 106 -11.86 -6.63 7.94
N SER A 107 -12.12 -6.81 9.23
CA SER A 107 -13.48 -6.96 9.77
C SER A 107 -14.32 -5.69 9.56
N ASN A 108 -15.66 -5.83 9.62
CA ASN A 108 -16.55 -4.67 9.56
C ASN A 108 -16.29 -3.67 10.70
N GLN A 109 -15.92 -4.15 11.88
CA GLN A 109 -15.64 -3.27 13.01
C GLN A 109 -14.31 -2.53 12.84
N SER A 110 -13.24 -3.19 12.37
CA SER A 110 -11.97 -2.49 12.12
C SER A 110 -12.12 -1.46 10.99
N ARG A 111 -12.89 -1.77 9.95
CA ARG A 111 -13.28 -0.79 8.90
C ARG A 111 -14.06 0.39 9.48
N SER A 112 -14.96 0.15 10.43
CA SER A 112 -15.69 1.22 11.12
C SER A 112 -14.75 2.11 11.94
N ASN A 113 -13.78 1.52 12.65
CA ASN A 113 -12.79 2.26 13.41
C ASN A 113 -11.94 3.14 12.48
N TYR A 114 -11.47 2.58 11.35
CA TYR A 114 -10.70 3.34 10.37
C TYR A 114 -11.48 4.54 9.80
N ARG A 115 -12.78 4.38 9.59
CA ARG A 115 -13.66 5.46 9.13
C ARG A 115 -13.76 6.58 10.17
N ILE A 116 -13.91 6.23 11.45
CA ILE A 116 -13.96 7.21 12.54
C ILE A 116 -12.63 7.96 12.67
N GLU A 117 -11.50 7.24 12.62
CA GLU A 117 -10.17 7.85 12.65
C GLU A 117 -9.97 8.81 11.48
N LEU A 118 -10.32 8.38 10.25
CA LEU A 118 -10.25 9.22 9.06
C LEU A 118 -11.13 10.48 9.18
N HIS A 119 -12.39 10.35 9.62
CA HIS A 119 -13.26 11.51 9.83
C HIS A 119 -12.70 12.46 10.89
N SER A 120 -12.06 11.94 11.93
CA SER A 120 -11.41 12.75 12.95
C SER A 120 -10.23 13.54 12.38
N GLN A 121 -9.42 12.92 11.51
CA GLN A 121 -8.35 13.62 10.78
C GLN A 121 -8.91 14.72 9.89
N ILE A 122 -9.99 14.45 9.14
CA ILE A 122 -10.65 15.45 8.29
C ILE A 122 -11.21 16.62 9.11
N PHE A 123 -11.75 16.33 10.29
CA PHE A 123 -12.27 17.36 11.19
C PHE A 123 -11.16 18.29 11.71
N ILE A 124 -9.97 17.75 11.99
CA ILE A 124 -8.84 18.53 12.53
C ILE A 124 -8.07 19.27 11.43
N PHE A 125 -7.76 18.59 10.32
CA PHE A 125 -6.83 19.09 9.29
C PHE A 125 -7.53 19.52 7.98
N GLY A 126 -8.86 19.41 7.91
CA GLY A 126 -9.63 19.68 6.69
C GLY A 126 -9.55 18.55 5.66
N LEU A 127 -9.79 18.86 4.39
CA LEU A 127 -9.71 17.84 3.33
C LEU A 127 -8.25 17.49 3.02
N PRO A 128 -7.93 16.21 2.79
CA PRO A 128 -6.58 15.80 2.42
C PRO A 128 -6.18 16.36 1.06
N ASN A 129 -4.89 16.66 0.90
CA ASN A 129 -4.33 17.24 -0.32
C ASN A 129 -3.95 16.17 -1.35
N ILE A 130 -3.36 15.07 -0.86
CA ILE A 130 -2.78 14.04 -1.72
C ILE A 130 -3.36 12.69 -1.31
N PHE A 131 -3.90 11.97 -2.29
CA PHE A 131 -4.17 10.55 -2.16
C PHE A 131 -3.10 9.79 -2.94
N ILE A 132 -2.36 8.94 -2.24
CA ILE A 132 -1.28 8.14 -2.83
C ILE A 132 -1.51 6.67 -2.55
N THR A 133 -1.25 5.85 -3.57
CA THR A 133 -1.16 4.40 -3.44
C THR A 133 0.29 3.99 -3.67
N ILE A 134 0.91 3.36 -2.67
CA ILE A 134 2.25 2.78 -2.79
C ILE A 134 2.06 1.27 -2.90
N ASN A 135 2.36 0.72 -4.07
CA ASN A 135 2.17 -0.70 -4.38
C ASN A 135 3.50 -1.31 -4.85
N PRO A 136 4.42 -1.64 -3.92
CA PRO A 136 5.70 -2.23 -4.28
C PRO A 136 5.54 -3.57 -4.97
N CYS A 137 6.42 -3.85 -5.94
CA CYS A 137 6.52 -5.21 -6.47
C CYS A 137 7.25 -6.11 -5.46
N ASP A 138 6.68 -7.26 -5.12
CA ASP A 138 7.29 -8.28 -4.26
C ASP A 138 7.84 -9.49 -5.05
N LEU A 139 7.37 -9.71 -6.27
CA LEU A 139 7.79 -10.82 -7.13
C LEU A 139 9.06 -10.55 -7.94
N HIS A 140 9.22 -9.32 -8.42
CA HIS A 140 10.31 -8.96 -9.33
C HIS A 140 11.35 -8.05 -8.70
N TYR A 141 11.21 -7.74 -7.40
CA TYR A 141 12.11 -6.85 -6.71
C TYR A 141 13.23 -7.63 -6.02
N PRO A 142 14.52 -7.42 -6.38
CA PRO A 142 15.62 -8.21 -5.85
C PRO A 142 15.77 -8.13 -4.35
N LEU A 143 15.46 -6.98 -3.75
CA LEU A 143 15.50 -6.85 -2.29
C LEU A 143 14.45 -7.75 -1.62
N ALA A 144 13.28 -7.94 -2.22
CA ALA A 144 12.28 -8.87 -1.71
C ALA A 144 12.81 -10.31 -1.72
N MET A 145 13.48 -10.72 -2.81
CA MET A 145 14.11 -12.05 -2.90
C MET A 145 15.27 -12.22 -1.91
N LYS A 146 16.09 -11.17 -1.71
CA LYS A 146 17.17 -11.20 -0.72
C LYS A 146 16.63 -11.32 0.71
N PHE A 147 15.49 -10.67 1.02
CA PHE A 147 14.81 -10.84 2.30
C PHE A 147 14.39 -12.29 2.54
N THR A 148 13.97 -13.01 1.49
CA THR A 148 13.62 -14.45 1.57
C THR A 148 14.82 -15.39 1.63
N GLY A 149 16.05 -14.86 1.61
CA GLY A 149 17.29 -15.64 1.69
C GLY A 149 17.81 -16.15 0.35
N VAL A 150 17.28 -15.67 -0.78
CA VAL A 150 17.88 -15.93 -2.09
C VAL A 150 19.24 -15.24 -2.14
N ASP A 151 20.26 -15.98 -2.55
CA ASP A 151 21.62 -15.46 -2.61
C ASP A 151 21.81 -14.56 -3.84
N LEU A 152 21.49 -13.27 -3.66
CA LEU A 152 21.66 -12.22 -4.66
C LEU A 152 22.73 -11.24 -4.20
N ASN A 153 23.61 -10.83 -5.11
CA ASN A 153 24.47 -9.68 -4.89
C ASN A 153 23.68 -8.41 -5.23
N ILE A 154 23.27 -7.64 -4.22
CA ILE A 154 22.47 -6.42 -4.43
C ILE A 154 23.30 -5.32 -5.11
N ASP A 155 24.62 -5.30 -4.91
CA ASP A 155 25.50 -4.28 -5.48
C ASP A 155 25.87 -4.55 -6.95
N ASP A 156 25.62 -5.76 -7.44
CA ASP A 156 25.92 -6.20 -8.83
C ASP A 156 24.78 -7.10 -9.34
N LEU A 157 23.58 -6.50 -9.41
CA LEU A 157 22.35 -7.17 -9.85
C LEU A 157 22.31 -7.29 -11.38
N LEU A 158 22.78 -8.42 -11.89
CA LEU A 158 22.50 -8.82 -13.27
C LEU A 158 21.15 -9.54 -13.36
N LEU A 159 20.37 -9.27 -14.42
CA LEU A 159 19.05 -9.88 -14.67
C LEU A 159 19.07 -11.41 -14.54
N ASN A 160 20.20 -12.02 -14.92
CA ASN A 160 20.39 -13.48 -14.94
C ASN A 160 20.54 -14.11 -13.55
N GLN A 161 20.72 -13.31 -12.49
CA GLN A 161 20.81 -13.82 -11.11
C GLN A 161 19.42 -14.00 -10.48
N MET A 162 18.37 -13.39 -11.03
CA MET A 162 17.02 -13.48 -10.48
C MET A 162 16.33 -14.80 -10.87
N PRO A 163 15.62 -15.46 -9.94
CA PRO A 163 14.79 -16.61 -10.26
C PRO A 163 13.70 -16.26 -11.29
N LYS A 164 13.13 -17.28 -11.94
CA LYS A 164 12.02 -17.08 -12.87
C LYS A 164 10.78 -16.60 -12.11
N SER A 165 9.89 -15.87 -12.78
CA SER A 165 8.67 -15.29 -12.18
C SER A 165 7.83 -16.28 -11.35
N HIS A 166 7.69 -17.53 -11.81
CA HIS A 166 6.93 -18.55 -11.10
C HIS A 166 7.67 -19.09 -9.85
N GLU A 167 9.00 -19.13 -9.89
CA GLU A 167 9.85 -19.49 -8.76
C GLU A 167 9.78 -18.40 -7.69
N CYS A 168 9.88 -17.12 -8.09
CA CYS A 168 9.68 -15.98 -7.20
C CYS A 168 8.31 -16.05 -6.51
N ALA A 169 7.24 -16.32 -7.27
CA ALA A 169 5.90 -16.46 -6.70
C ALA A 169 5.80 -17.60 -5.67
N ALA A 170 6.43 -18.75 -5.95
CA ALA A 170 6.48 -19.86 -5.02
C ALA A 170 7.29 -19.54 -3.75
N ILE A 171 8.38 -18.76 -3.88
CA ILE A 171 9.20 -18.30 -2.75
C ILE A 171 8.39 -17.30 -1.90
N VAL A 172 7.79 -16.28 -2.50
CA VAL A 172 6.95 -15.29 -1.80
C VAL A 172 5.83 -15.97 -1.01
N ALA A 173 5.12 -16.91 -1.64
CA ALA A 173 4.06 -17.67 -0.99
C ALA A 173 4.56 -18.54 0.18
N ARG A 174 5.85 -18.90 0.20
CA ARG A 174 6.48 -19.67 1.28
C ARG A 174 7.04 -18.84 2.42
N HIS A 175 7.11 -17.52 2.26
CA HIS A 175 7.70 -16.60 3.23
C HIS A 175 6.83 -15.35 3.49
N PRO A 176 5.52 -15.48 3.80
CA PRO A 176 4.59 -14.36 3.93
C PRO A 176 4.96 -13.30 5.00
N VAL A 177 5.46 -13.68 6.18
CA VAL A 177 5.96 -12.75 7.22
C VAL A 177 7.22 -12.05 6.74
N THR A 178 8.11 -12.75 6.05
CA THR A 178 9.33 -12.14 5.52
C THR A 178 9.01 -11.08 4.47
N ILE A 179 8.05 -11.36 3.58
CA ILE A 179 7.56 -10.40 2.59
C ILE A 179 6.81 -9.23 3.26
N ALA A 180 6.03 -9.48 4.30
CA ALA A 180 5.43 -8.41 5.11
C ALA A 180 6.48 -7.51 5.80
N ARG A 181 7.61 -8.09 6.24
CA ARG A 181 8.75 -7.32 6.79
C ARG A 181 9.45 -6.50 5.73
N PHE A 182 9.67 -7.04 4.53
CA PHE A 182 10.18 -6.31 3.37
C PHE A 182 9.28 -5.11 3.08
N PHE A 183 7.97 -5.34 2.92
CA PHE A 183 6.98 -4.30 2.68
C PHE A 183 7.04 -3.22 3.77
N ASN A 184 6.98 -3.61 5.05
CA ASN A 184 7.04 -2.66 6.16
C ASN A 184 8.34 -1.83 6.15
N ARG A 185 9.48 -2.45 5.82
CA ARG A 185 10.76 -1.75 5.73
C ARG A 185 10.75 -0.75 4.57
N LEU A 186 10.32 -1.16 3.39
CA LEU A 186 10.25 -0.31 2.20
C LEU A 186 9.32 0.88 2.44
N ILE A 187 8.09 0.63 2.92
CA ILE A 187 7.13 1.68 3.23
C ILE A 187 7.68 2.63 4.29
N SER A 188 8.27 2.12 5.37
CA SER A 188 8.86 2.99 6.41
C SER A 188 9.96 3.89 5.83
N THR A 189 10.80 3.36 4.94
CA THR A 189 11.82 4.14 4.23
C THR A 189 11.16 5.21 3.37
N VAL A 190 10.23 4.85 2.48
CA VAL A 190 9.51 5.80 1.60
C VAL A 190 8.82 6.91 2.40
N LEU A 191 8.19 6.58 3.53
CA LEU A 191 7.55 7.57 4.38
C LEU A 191 8.55 8.53 5.03
N SER A 192 9.68 8.01 5.50
CA SER A 192 10.72 8.83 6.13
C SER A 192 11.50 9.68 5.12
N THR A 193 11.70 9.21 3.88
CA THR A 193 12.57 9.85 2.89
C THR A 193 11.80 10.68 1.86
N LEU A 194 10.78 10.11 1.19
CA LEU A 194 10.05 10.77 0.13
C LEU A 194 8.88 11.60 0.66
N VAL A 195 8.14 11.05 1.62
CA VAL A 195 7.06 11.79 2.31
C VAL A 195 7.61 12.68 3.43
N GLY A 196 8.85 12.45 3.86
CA GLY A 196 9.52 13.28 4.86
C GLY A 196 8.78 13.28 6.21
N TYR A 197 8.16 12.17 6.61
CA TYR A 197 7.48 12.06 7.89
C TYR A 197 8.09 10.96 8.75
N ASN A 198 8.57 11.32 9.93
CA ASN A 198 9.15 10.38 10.87
C ASN A 198 8.05 9.71 11.71
N ILE A 199 7.69 8.49 11.34
CA ILE A 199 6.65 7.69 12.00
C ILE A 199 6.92 7.41 13.49
N ASN A 200 8.19 7.42 13.92
CA ASN A 200 8.53 7.10 15.32
C ASN A 200 8.43 8.32 16.23
N LYS A 201 8.58 9.51 15.66
CA LYS A 201 8.55 10.79 16.39
C LYS A 201 7.28 11.59 16.15
N TYR A 202 6.45 11.17 15.19
CA TYR A 202 5.25 11.87 14.76
C TYR A 202 5.55 13.32 14.35
N GLU A 203 6.67 13.50 13.62
CA GLU A 203 7.14 14.81 13.18
C GLU A 203 7.51 14.78 11.70
N SER A 204 7.27 15.89 11.02
CA SER A 204 7.71 16.09 9.64
C SER A 204 9.15 16.56 9.60
N HIS A 205 9.82 16.24 8.50
CA HIS A 205 11.16 16.70 8.22
C HIS A 205 11.16 18.24 8.14
N PRO A 206 12.09 18.93 8.81
CA PRO A 206 12.10 20.40 8.87
C PRO A 206 12.13 21.06 7.49
N ASP A 207 12.89 20.46 6.56
CA ASP A 207 13.07 20.98 5.20
C ASP A 207 11.96 20.56 4.22
N GLY A 208 10.92 19.85 4.70
CA GLY A 208 9.87 19.29 3.86
C GLY A 208 10.28 17.98 3.19
N SER A 209 9.53 17.60 2.15
CA SER A 209 9.71 16.36 1.39
C SER A 209 9.49 16.59 -0.10
N GLU A 210 9.58 15.53 -0.91
CA GLU A 210 9.21 15.57 -2.33
C GLU A 210 7.79 16.11 -2.56
N LEU A 211 6.87 15.88 -1.63
CA LEU A 211 5.48 16.34 -1.70
C LEU A 211 5.26 17.66 -0.94
N GLY A 212 6.31 18.29 -0.44
CA GLY A 212 6.24 19.41 0.49
C GLY A 212 6.17 18.98 1.95
N LYS A 213 5.92 19.94 2.84
CA LYS A 213 5.87 19.69 4.28
C LYS A 213 4.53 19.07 4.66
N ILE A 214 4.57 17.90 5.29
CA ILE A 214 3.38 17.17 5.76
C ILE A 214 2.99 17.67 7.15
N ASP A 215 1.71 17.73 7.48
CA ASP A 215 1.20 17.96 8.85
C ASP A 215 0.61 16.69 9.45
N ALA A 216 -0.11 15.93 8.63
CA ALA A 216 -0.72 14.69 9.03
C ALA A 216 -0.76 13.71 7.85
N TYR A 217 -0.84 12.42 8.18
CA TYR A 217 -1.23 11.40 7.23
C TYR A 217 -2.19 10.41 7.87
N TYR A 218 -2.97 9.75 7.04
CA TYR A 218 -3.78 8.62 7.42
C TYR A 218 -3.65 7.53 6.35
N GLY A 219 -3.64 6.25 6.72
CA GLY A 219 -3.62 5.22 5.70
C GLY A 219 -3.73 3.80 6.20
N THR A 220 -4.09 2.93 5.26
CA THR A 220 -4.40 1.52 5.49
C THR A 220 -3.57 0.64 4.57
N VAL A 221 -3.11 -0.47 5.11
CA VAL A 221 -2.47 -1.53 4.32
C VAL A 221 -3.56 -2.50 3.90
N GLU A 222 -3.58 -2.84 2.62
CA GLU A 222 -4.52 -3.80 2.04
C GLU A 222 -3.77 -4.85 1.23
N GLU A 223 -4.35 -6.03 1.12
CA GLU A 223 -3.89 -7.08 0.22
C GLU A 223 -4.48 -6.82 -1.18
N SER A 224 -3.63 -6.79 -2.19
CA SER A 224 -4.07 -6.71 -3.59
C SER A 224 -4.77 -8.01 -3.98
N GLY A 225 -5.54 -8.02 -5.07
CA GLY A 225 -6.15 -9.25 -5.59
C GLY A 225 -5.14 -10.34 -6.02
N ARG A 226 -3.83 -10.09 -5.90
CA ARG A 226 -2.73 -11.02 -6.19
C ARG A 226 -1.98 -11.49 -4.93
N GLY A 227 -2.40 -11.07 -3.72
CA GLY A 227 -1.72 -11.40 -2.47
C GLY A 227 -0.67 -10.39 -1.99
N ALA A 228 -0.20 -9.50 -2.88
CA ALA A 228 0.81 -8.50 -2.54
C ALA A 228 0.23 -7.36 -1.69
N LEU A 229 0.97 -6.87 -0.71
CA LEU A 229 0.57 -5.74 0.14
C LEU A 229 0.73 -4.41 -0.61
N HIS A 230 -0.26 -3.54 -0.45
CA HIS A 230 -0.20 -2.16 -0.91
C HIS A 230 -0.72 -1.22 0.16
N LEU A 231 -0.28 0.04 0.10
CA LEU A 231 -0.62 1.07 1.08
C LEU A 231 -1.42 2.17 0.39
N TYR A 232 -2.62 2.43 0.89
CA TYR A 232 -3.36 3.65 0.59
C TYR A 232 -3.07 4.70 1.66
N LYS A 233 -2.72 5.92 1.25
CA LYS A 233 -2.56 7.06 2.17
C LYS A 233 -3.26 8.31 1.67
N LEU A 234 -3.76 9.05 2.64
CA LEU A 234 -4.15 10.44 2.54
C LEU A 234 -3.13 11.29 3.29
N LEU A 235 -2.66 12.36 2.67
CA LEU A 235 -1.66 13.29 3.22
C LEU A 235 -2.25 14.70 3.32
N TRP A 236 -1.95 15.38 4.41
CA TRP A 236 -2.26 16.79 4.64
C TRP A 236 -0.96 17.59 4.66
N LEU A 237 -0.90 18.66 3.88
CA LEU A 237 0.26 19.56 3.80
C LEU A 237 0.16 20.66 4.87
N ALA A 238 1.30 21.19 5.33
CA ALA A 238 1.38 22.13 6.45
C ALA A 238 0.70 23.49 6.23
N ASP A 239 0.49 23.86 4.96
CA ASP A 239 -0.21 25.09 4.57
C ASP A 239 -1.50 24.78 3.80
N ASN A 240 -2.18 23.68 4.18
CA ASN A 240 -3.43 23.28 3.54
C ASN A 240 -4.51 24.35 3.71
N LYS A 241 -4.95 24.92 2.58
CA LYS A 241 -6.07 25.85 2.53
C LYS A 241 -7.38 25.08 2.47
N HIS A 242 -8.39 25.56 3.20
CA HIS A 242 -9.73 25.03 3.00
C HIS A 242 -10.21 25.27 1.55
N PRO A 243 -11.10 24.43 0.99
CA PRO A 243 -11.49 24.55 -0.43
C PRO A 243 -11.96 25.94 -0.84
N HIS A 244 -12.66 26.66 0.03
CA HIS A 244 -13.12 28.03 -0.23
C HIS A 244 -11.96 29.06 -0.26
N GLU A 245 -10.96 28.90 0.61
CA GLU A 245 -9.76 29.74 0.65
C GLU A 245 -8.87 29.46 -0.56
N LEU A 246 -8.73 28.20 -0.95
CA LEU A 246 -8.01 27.80 -2.15
C LEU A 246 -8.69 28.42 -3.39
N ARG A 247 -10.01 28.34 -3.46
CA ARG A 247 -10.81 28.95 -4.52
C ARG A 247 -10.61 30.46 -4.61
N ALA A 248 -10.63 31.16 -3.47
CA ALA A 248 -10.32 32.59 -3.41
C ALA A 248 -8.87 32.88 -3.84
N SER A 249 -7.91 32.07 -3.41
CA SER A 249 -6.47 32.25 -3.69
C SER A 249 -6.13 32.10 -5.18
N ILE A 250 -6.84 31.24 -5.92
CA ILE A 250 -6.64 31.03 -7.37
C ILE A 250 -6.85 32.31 -8.20
N THR A 251 -7.61 33.28 -7.68
CA THR A 251 -7.79 34.59 -8.33
C THR A 251 -6.50 35.40 -8.38
N ASN A 252 -5.58 35.17 -7.43
CA ASN A 252 -4.26 35.76 -7.43
C ASN A 252 -3.35 35.03 -8.42
N GLU A 253 -2.80 35.76 -9.39
CA GLU A 253 -1.94 35.23 -10.44
C GLU A 253 -0.65 34.58 -9.91
N ILE A 254 0.04 35.25 -8.98
CA ILE A 254 1.27 34.73 -8.37
C ILE A 254 1.01 33.41 -7.64
N PHE A 255 -0.10 33.34 -6.90
CA PHE A 255 -0.49 32.09 -6.22
C PHE A 255 -0.77 30.98 -7.23
N ARG A 256 -1.52 31.28 -8.31
CA ARG A 256 -1.86 30.32 -9.36
C ARG A 256 -0.61 29.77 -10.05
N GLU A 257 0.35 30.62 -10.40
CA GLU A 257 1.62 30.21 -10.99
C GLU A 257 2.45 29.34 -10.05
N ASN A 258 2.51 29.69 -8.75
CA ASN A 258 3.21 28.89 -7.76
C ASN A 258 2.54 27.52 -7.55
N LEU A 259 1.20 27.46 -7.56
CA LEU A 259 0.46 26.22 -7.48
C LEU A 259 0.69 25.33 -8.71
N ILE A 260 0.69 25.91 -9.91
CA ILE A 260 1.03 25.19 -11.15
C ILE A 260 2.45 24.61 -11.05
N ARG A 261 3.43 25.43 -10.67
CA ARG A 261 4.83 24.98 -10.52
C ARG A 261 4.97 23.85 -9.50
N TYR A 262 4.24 23.93 -8.39
CA TYR A 262 4.21 22.87 -7.39
C TYR A 262 3.61 21.58 -7.96
N LEU A 263 2.43 21.65 -8.58
CA LEU A 263 1.74 20.48 -9.15
C LEU A 263 2.56 19.82 -10.26
N GLU A 264 3.15 20.61 -11.16
CA GLU A 264 4.05 20.09 -12.20
C GLU A 264 5.35 19.52 -11.62
N GLY A 265 5.77 19.97 -10.43
CA GLY A 265 6.88 19.39 -9.69
C GLY A 265 6.58 17.95 -9.24
N ILE A 266 5.38 17.71 -8.72
CA ILE A 266 5.04 16.44 -8.08
C ILE A 266 4.23 15.47 -8.96
N ILE A 267 3.60 15.96 -10.03
CA ILE A 267 2.73 15.19 -10.94
C ILE A 267 3.25 15.34 -12.38
N LYS A 268 3.62 14.21 -12.98
CA LYS A 268 3.98 14.08 -14.39
C LYS A 268 2.90 13.28 -15.13
N GLU A 269 2.55 13.70 -16.33
CA GLU A 269 1.58 13.00 -17.19
C GLU A 269 2.07 12.77 -18.63
N ASP A 270 3.31 13.15 -18.92
CA ASP A 270 3.95 12.89 -20.20
C ASP A 270 5.46 12.72 -20.06
N LEU A 271 6.09 12.28 -21.17
CA LEU A 271 7.53 12.10 -21.28
C LEU A 271 8.18 13.13 -22.20
N SER A 272 7.48 14.20 -22.56
CA SER A 272 8.00 15.21 -23.50
C SER A 272 9.25 15.92 -22.96
N CYS A 273 9.38 15.99 -21.62
CA CYS A 273 10.59 16.47 -20.96
C CYS A 273 11.83 15.58 -21.18
N PHE A 274 11.69 14.43 -21.84
CA PHE A 274 12.77 13.48 -22.13
C PHE A 274 13.04 13.26 -23.63
N GLU A 275 12.29 13.91 -24.54
CA GLU A 275 12.39 13.70 -26.00
C GLU A 275 13.69 14.24 -26.65
N ASN A 276 14.41 15.14 -25.98
CA ASN A 276 15.58 15.84 -26.54
C ASN A 276 16.89 15.03 -26.54
N GLU A 277 16.93 13.86 -25.91
CA GLU A 277 18.12 13.01 -25.86
C GLU A 277 17.83 11.74 -26.65
N ASN A 278 18.77 11.28 -27.49
CA ASN A 278 18.72 10.16 -28.44
C ASN A 278 18.34 8.76 -27.87
N ILE A 279 17.52 8.68 -26.83
CA ILE A 279 16.86 7.47 -26.37
C ILE A 279 15.65 7.30 -27.27
N ALA A 280 15.80 6.52 -28.35
CA ALA A 280 14.64 6.07 -29.11
C ALA A 280 13.68 5.40 -28.13
N LEU A 281 12.55 6.05 -27.83
CA LEU A 281 11.43 5.54 -27.03
C LEU A 281 10.70 4.38 -27.72
N ASP A 282 11.35 3.70 -28.66
CA ASP A 282 10.83 2.48 -29.28
C ASP A 282 10.91 1.35 -28.24
N PRO A 283 9.76 0.79 -27.82
CA PRO A 283 9.70 -0.31 -26.85
C PRO A 283 10.62 -1.48 -27.22
N THR A 284 10.82 -1.74 -28.53
CA THR A 284 11.68 -2.82 -29.02
C THR A 284 13.18 -2.51 -28.94
N THR A 285 13.55 -1.23 -28.89
CA THR A 285 14.94 -0.79 -28.69
C THR A 285 15.32 -0.82 -27.21
N ILE A 286 14.37 -0.47 -26.34
CA ILE A 286 14.51 -0.56 -24.88
C ILE A 286 14.68 -2.03 -24.44
N GLU A 287 13.90 -2.97 -24.99
CA GLU A 287 14.06 -4.41 -24.74
C GLU A 287 15.45 -4.97 -25.13
N LYS A 288 16.08 -4.44 -26.17
CA LYS A 288 17.40 -4.89 -26.64
C LYS A 288 18.57 -4.32 -25.83
N GLN A 289 18.39 -3.17 -25.16
CA GLN A 289 19.39 -2.59 -24.25
C GLN A 289 19.34 -3.23 -22.84
N ASN A 290 18.31 -4.04 -22.55
CA ASN A 290 17.98 -4.60 -21.23
C ASN A 290 18.76 -5.85 -20.79
N HIS A 291 19.99 -6.08 -21.25
CA HIS A 291 20.79 -7.19 -20.68
C HIS A 291 21.29 -6.91 -19.25
N THR A 292 21.16 -5.68 -18.73
CA THR A 292 21.69 -5.24 -17.43
C THR A 292 20.67 -4.67 -16.45
N LEU A 293 19.47 -4.24 -16.89
CA LEU A 293 18.45 -3.67 -16.00
C LEU A 293 17.32 -4.67 -15.77
N LEU A 294 16.97 -4.91 -14.51
CA LEU A 294 15.69 -5.53 -14.15
C LEU A 294 14.56 -4.76 -14.81
N SER A 295 13.94 -5.36 -15.82
CA SER A 295 12.97 -4.74 -16.74
C SER A 295 11.71 -4.15 -16.09
N LYS A 296 11.65 -4.11 -14.75
CA LYS A 296 10.52 -3.61 -13.94
C LYS A 296 10.97 -2.92 -12.64
N CYS A 297 12.26 -2.71 -12.41
CA CYS A 297 12.75 -2.12 -11.15
C CYS A 297 13.76 -1.01 -11.44
N SER A 298 13.80 0.00 -10.57
CA SER A 298 14.79 1.07 -10.68
C SER A 298 16.22 0.52 -10.54
N PRO A 299 17.18 1.02 -11.34
CA PRO A 299 18.60 0.81 -11.04
C PRO A 299 18.97 1.39 -9.69
N ILE A 300 20.04 0.86 -9.09
CA ILE A 300 20.70 1.49 -7.94
C ILE A 300 21.47 2.69 -8.47
N LEU A 301 20.91 3.88 -8.28
CA LEU A 301 21.54 5.13 -8.69
C LEU A 301 22.40 5.68 -7.55
N CYS A 302 23.67 5.97 -7.83
CA CYS A 302 24.56 6.62 -6.88
C CYS A 302 24.46 8.13 -7.03
N SER A 303 24.01 8.84 -5.99
CA SER A 303 23.86 10.30 -6.03
C SER A 303 25.18 11.07 -6.25
N ASN A 304 26.32 10.41 -6.03
CA ASN A 304 27.65 10.99 -6.23
C ASN A 304 28.20 10.72 -7.63
N ASP A 305 27.49 9.96 -8.47
CA ASP A 305 27.91 9.72 -9.84
C ASP A 305 27.69 10.98 -10.69
N VAL A 306 28.69 11.35 -11.47
CA VAL A 306 28.61 12.46 -12.43
C VAL A 306 27.53 12.25 -13.49
N ASN A 307 27.11 11.00 -13.72
CA ASN A 307 26.04 10.64 -14.65
C ASN A 307 24.67 10.48 -13.98
N PHE A 308 24.55 10.71 -12.66
CA PHE A 308 23.31 10.45 -11.90
C PHE A 308 22.08 11.05 -12.58
N ASP A 309 22.13 12.32 -12.97
CA ASP A 309 20.98 13.00 -13.60
C ASP A 309 20.58 12.35 -14.92
N ARG A 310 21.56 11.96 -15.76
CA ARG A 310 21.31 11.29 -17.04
C ARG A 310 20.69 9.91 -16.82
N GLU A 311 21.25 9.13 -15.90
CA GLU A 311 20.80 7.78 -15.60
C GLU A 311 19.42 7.77 -14.91
N LYS A 312 19.19 8.71 -13.99
CA LYS A 312 17.88 8.94 -13.37
C LYS A 312 16.82 9.23 -14.42
N ARG A 313 17.09 10.16 -15.34
CA ARG A 313 16.15 10.50 -16.43
C ARG A 313 15.85 9.28 -17.31
N ALA A 314 16.89 8.57 -17.76
CA ALA A 314 16.71 7.37 -18.57
C ALA A 314 15.88 6.29 -17.84
N ALA A 315 16.14 6.06 -16.55
CA ALA A 315 15.37 5.13 -15.73
C ALA A 315 13.89 5.54 -15.61
N ILE A 316 13.60 6.83 -15.38
CA ILE A 316 12.22 7.34 -15.34
C ILE A 316 11.51 7.10 -16.67
N CYS A 317 12.13 7.41 -17.80
CA CYS A 317 11.53 7.17 -19.12
C CYS A 317 11.12 5.72 -19.31
N ILE A 318 12.04 4.81 -19.00
CA ILE A 318 11.83 3.37 -19.17
C ILE A 318 10.69 2.91 -18.24
N LEU A 319 10.77 3.25 -16.96
CA LEU A 319 9.77 2.84 -15.97
C LEU A 319 8.39 3.43 -16.27
N ALA A 320 8.32 4.68 -16.73
CA ALA A 320 7.07 5.34 -17.06
C ALA A 320 6.44 4.75 -18.33
N ALA A 321 7.24 4.54 -19.37
CA ALA A 321 6.77 3.88 -20.59
C ALA A 321 6.25 2.46 -20.32
N GLN A 322 6.91 1.72 -19.43
CA GLN A 322 6.52 0.35 -19.11
C GLN A 322 5.33 0.24 -18.15
N ASN A 323 5.26 1.11 -17.13
CA ASN A 323 4.34 0.94 -16.00
C ASN A 323 3.21 1.98 -15.95
N GLN A 324 3.36 3.11 -16.65
CA GLN A 324 2.37 4.20 -16.61
C GLN A 324 1.57 4.34 -17.90
N ILE A 325 1.87 3.54 -18.94
CA ILE A 325 1.03 3.49 -20.14
C ILE A 325 -0.15 2.54 -19.90
N HIS A 326 -1.36 3.08 -20.04
CA HIS A 326 -2.59 2.33 -19.96
C HIS A 326 -2.76 1.45 -21.20
N HIS A 327 -2.95 0.15 -20.95
CA HIS A 327 -3.41 -0.81 -21.94
C HIS A 327 -4.80 -1.29 -21.54
N HIS A 328 -5.74 -1.27 -22.49
CA HIS A 328 -7.10 -1.72 -22.23
C HIS A 328 -7.10 -3.20 -21.83
N THR A 329 -7.82 -3.50 -20.75
CA THR A 329 -8.03 -4.85 -20.22
C THR A 329 -9.52 -5.08 -20.01
N SER A 330 -9.94 -6.31 -19.71
CA SER A 330 -11.33 -6.62 -19.37
C SER A 330 -11.88 -5.74 -18.24
N THR A 331 -11.04 -5.31 -17.29
CA THR A 331 -11.42 -4.38 -16.21
C THR A 331 -11.92 -3.05 -16.72
N CYS A 332 -11.39 -2.56 -17.85
CA CYS A 332 -11.80 -1.29 -18.47
C CYS A 332 -13.27 -1.32 -18.87
N TYR A 333 -13.83 -2.52 -19.05
CA TYR A 333 -15.16 -2.73 -19.59
C TYR A 333 -16.06 -3.52 -18.63
N LYS A 334 -15.63 -3.68 -17.37
CA LYS A 334 -16.28 -4.53 -16.36
C LYS A 334 -17.78 -4.22 -16.17
N TYR A 335 -18.17 -2.96 -16.34
CA TYR A 335 -19.56 -2.51 -16.16
C TYR A 335 -20.30 -2.24 -17.47
N HIS A 336 -19.70 -2.57 -18.62
CA HIS A 336 -20.37 -2.47 -19.91
C HIS A 336 -21.49 -3.51 -19.99
N LYS A 337 -22.72 -3.05 -20.24
CA LYS A 337 -23.91 -3.90 -20.34
C LYS A 337 -24.40 -4.11 -21.79
N GLY A 338 -23.70 -3.55 -22.77
CA GLY A 338 -24.06 -3.66 -24.19
C GLY A 338 -23.42 -4.87 -24.88
N SER A 339 -24.12 -5.41 -25.88
CA SER A 339 -23.61 -6.49 -26.75
C SER A 339 -22.69 -5.99 -27.87
N SER A 340 -22.67 -4.67 -28.15
CA SER A 340 -21.80 -4.07 -29.16
C SER A 340 -20.53 -3.47 -28.54
N THR A 341 -19.42 -3.61 -29.28
CA THR A 341 -18.11 -3.04 -28.97
C THR A 341 -17.97 -1.59 -29.41
N ASP A 342 -18.85 -1.10 -30.28
CA ASP A 342 -18.72 0.18 -30.97
C ASP A 342 -18.85 1.42 -30.07
N ASN A 343 -19.26 1.26 -28.81
CA ASN A 343 -19.42 2.35 -27.83
C ASN A 343 -18.82 2.02 -26.45
N MET A 344 -17.82 1.15 -26.39
CA MET A 344 -17.19 0.79 -25.11
C MET A 344 -16.27 1.92 -24.63
N SER A 345 -16.73 2.69 -23.65
CA SER A 345 -15.88 3.66 -22.95
C SER A 345 -15.03 2.95 -21.89
N CYS A 346 -13.76 3.34 -21.80
CA CYS A 346 -12.89 2.84 -20.74
C CYS A 346 -13.38 3.38 -19.39
N LEU A 347 -13.60 2.49 -18.42
CA LEU A 347 -13.95 2.82 -17.03
C LEU A 347 -12.97 3.83 -16.41
N LEU A 348 -11.70 3.77 -16.81
CA LEU A 348 -10.63 4.65 -16.35
C LEU A 348 -10.51 5.95 -17.20
N ARG A 349 -11.45 6.19 -18.12
CA ARG A 349 -11.58 7.38 -18.97
C ARG A 349 -10.40 7.62 -19.92
N TYR A 350 -9.87 6.52 -20.47
CA TYR A 350 -8.91 6.58 -21.58
C TYR A 350 -9.62 6.50 -22.95
N PRO A 351 -9.07 7.12 -24.01
CA PRO A 351 -7.93 8.05 -23.98
C PRO A 351 -8.28 9.34 -23.23
N LYS A 352 -7.31 9.89 -22.51
CA LYS A 352 -7.45 11.19 -21.84
C LYS A 352 -7.23 12.33 -22.84
N GLU A 353 -7.90 13.45 -22.61
CA GLU A 353 -7.71 14.68 -23.38
C GLU A 353 -6.28 15.22 -23.21
N LEU A 354 -5.75 15.79 -24.30
CA LEU A 354 -4.41 16.36 -24.35
C LEU A 354 -4.45 17.85 -24.05
N HIS A 355 -3.43 18.33 -23.34
CA HIS A 355 -3.29 19.74 -22.98
C HIS A 355 -1.82 20.15 -23.09
N ASP A 356 -1.51 21.18 -23.87
CA ASP A 356 -0.12 21.60 -24.10
C ASP A 356 0.53 22.26 -22.88
N THR A 357 -0.30 22.85 -22.01
CA THR A 357 0.13 23.60 -20.83
C THR A 357 -0.79 23.32 -19.65
N THR A 358 -0.23 23.40 -18.43
CA THR A 358 -1.02 23.29 -17.21
C THR A 358 -1.78 24.60 -16.98
N THR A 359 -3.09 24.50 -16.79
CA THR A 359 -3.95 25.67 -16.56
C THR A 359 -4.89 25.45 -15.38
N ILE A 360 -5.30 26.55 -14.76
CA ILE A 360 -6.31 26.55 -13.70
C ILE A 360 -7.42 27.50 -14.12
N ASN A 361 -8.62 26.98 -14.30
CA ASN A 361 -9.80 27.78 -14.61
C ASN A 361 -10.18 28.63 -13.39
N THR A 362 -10.15 29.95 -13.54
CA THR A 362 -10.39 30.89 -12.43
C THR A 362 -11.87 31.01 -12.06
N GLU A 363 -12.81 30.51 -12.86
CA GLU A 363 -14.26 30.51 -12.61
C GLU A 363 -14.78 29.19 -12.01
N THR A 364 -14.19 28.06 -12.40
CA THR A 364 -14.58 26.73 -11.89
C THR A 364 -13.63 26.20 -10.83
N GLY A 365 -12.36 26.62 -10.85
CA GLY A 365 -11.28 26.05 -10.04
C GLY A 365 -10.72 24.74 -10.61
N GLU A 366 -11.17 24.31 -11.80
CA GLU A 366 -10.68 23.11 -12.47
C GLU A 366 -9.20 23.25 -12.86
N ILE A 367 -8.44 22.19 -12.63
CA ILE A 367 -7.01 22.12 -12.96
C ILE A 367 -6.85 21.14 -14.11
N LEU A 368 -6.33 21.63 -15.23
CA LEU A 368 -5.96 20.82 -16.38
C LEU A 368 -4.44 20.73 -16.42
N MET A 369 -3.90 19.59 -16.04
CA MET A 369 -2.46 19.32 -16.12
C MET A 369 -2.04 19.20 -17.58
N ARG A 370 -0.84 19.71 -17.91
CA ARG A 370 -0.18 19.43 -19.19
C ARG A 370 -0.11 17.92 -19.41
N ARG A 371 -0.48 17.48 -20.61
CA ARG A 371 -0.47 16.09 -21.05
C ARG A 371 -0.21 15.99 -22.54
N ALA A 372 0.93 15.41 -22.91
CA ALA A 372 1.27 15.09 -24.30
C ALA A 372 0.95 13.64 -24.72
N HIS A 373 0.58 12.74 -23.79
CA HIS A 373 0.28 11.34 -24.11
C HIS A 373 -1.11 10.90 -23.59
N PRO A 374 -2.04 10.47 -24.47
CA PRO A 374 -3.44 10.27 -24.10
C PRO A 374 -3.65 9.00 -23.25
N MET A 375 -2.71 8.06 -23.29
CA MET A 375 -2.78 6.79 -22.56
C MET A 375 -1.91 6.78 -21.31
N MET A 376 -1.25 7.89 -20.96
CA MET A 376 -0.35 7.91 -19.80
C MET A 376 -1.13 8.20 -18.52
N ASN A 377 -0.83 7.43 -17.49
CA ASN A 377 -1.28 7.71 -16.14
C ASN A 377 -0.34 8.71 -15.47
N ASN A 378 -0.84 9.42 -14.48
CA ASN A 378 -0.01 10.36 -13.74
C ASN A 378 0.96 9.62 -12.81
N PHE A 379 2.16 10.17 -12.64
CA PHE A 379 3.18 9.60 -11.75
C PHE A 379 4.03 10.70 -11.10
N ASN A 380 4.71 10.35 -10.01
CA ASN A 380 5.80 11.15 -9.45
C ASN A 380 7.12 10.45 -9.76
N GLU A 381 8.12 11.21 -10.20
CA GLU A 381 9.42 10.69 -10.63
C GLU A 381 10.13 9.87 -9.53
N TRP A 382 10.13 10.36 -8.29
CA TRP A 382 10.85 9.72 -7.20
C TRP A 382 10.10 8.52 -6.64
N PHE A 383 8.77 8.59 -6.55
CA PHE A 383 7.98 7.42 -6.18
C PHE A 383 8.07 6.32 -7.23
N LEU A 384 8.15 6.67 -8.52
CA LEU A 384 8.33 5.71 -9.61
C LEU A 384 9.70 5.00 -9.52
N LEU A 385 10.75 5.71 -9.13
CA LEU A 385 12.08 5.11 -8.89
C LEU A 385 12.13 4.27 -7.61
N ALA A 386 11.28 4.54 -6.62
CA ALA A 386 11.29 3.84 -5.35
C ALA A 386 10.52 2.51 -5.35
N CYS A 387 9.63 2.27 -6.33
CA CYS A 387 8.64 1.18 -6.30
C CYS A 387 8.88 0.07 -7.32
#